data_AF-C6KWI3-F1
#
_entry.id   AF-C6KWI3-F1
#
_cell.length_a   1.000
_cell.length_b   1.000
_cell.length_c   1.000
_cell.angle_alpha   90.00
_cell.angle_beta   90.00
_cell.angle_gamma   90.00
#
_symmetry.space_group_name_H-M   'P 1'
#
loop_
_entity.id
_entity.type
_entity.pdbx_description
1 polymer ?
#
loop_
_entity_poly.entity_id
_entity_poly.type
_entity_poly.pdbx_seq_one_letter_code
_entity_poly.pdbx_strand_id
1 'polypeptide(L)'
;MPWGQKALTGYLGPDQAAWAAYDACRLIADGARLPELLVDQGTADGFLEEQLRPELLEQACAAAGIPLTLRRQAGYDHSYYFISTFMADHLAWHAARLTAAA
;
A
#
# COMPACT_ATOMS: atom_id res chain seq x y z
N MET A 1 -11.93 2.81 -4.25
CA MET A 1 -12.33 1.39 -4.31
C MET A 1 -13.57 1.15 -3.46
N PRO A 2 -14.40 0.12 -3.73
CA PRO A 2 -15.71 -0.07 -3.06
C PRO A 2 -15.65 -0.11 -1.53
N TRP A 3 -14.68 -0.83 -0.94
CA TRP A 3 -14.51 -0.84 0.53
C TRP A 3 -14.20 0.54 1.08
N GLY A 4 -13.22 1.23 0.48
CA GLY A 4 -12.85 2.58 0.87
C GLY A 4 -14.01 3.56 0.75
N GLN A 5 -14.74 3.55 -0.37
CA GLN A 5 -15.91 4.42 -0.57
C GLN A 5 -16.99 4.16 0.47
N LYS A 6 -17.34 2.90 0.74
CA LYS A 6 -18.33 2.55 1.76
C LYS A 6 -17.90 3.03 3.15
N ALA A 7 -16.67 2.73 3.56
CA ALA A 7 -16.16 3.08 4.88
C ALA A 7 -16.02 4.60 5.06
N LEU A 8 -15.38 5.28 4.11
CA LEU A 8 -15.14 6.72 4.20
C LEU A 8 -16.44 7.52 4.08
N THR A 9 -17.41 7.08 3.29
CA THR A 9 -18.77 7.67 3.32
C THR A 9 -19.41 7.53 4.69
N GLY A 10 -19.28 6.35 5.32
CA GLY A 10 -19.84 6.08 6.64
C GLY A 10 -19.21 6.89 7.76
N TYR A 11 -17.88 7.08 7.73
CA TYR A 11 -17.13 7.76 8.80
C TYR A 11 -16.97 9.27 8.58
N LEU A 12 -16.75 9.70 7.34
CA LEU A 12 -16.39 11.08 6.99
C LEU A 12 -17.50 11.81 6.23
N GLY A 13 -18.59 11.11 5.91
CA GLY A 13 -19.69 11.65 5.11
C GLY A 13 -19.42 11.63 3.60
N PRO A 14 -20.38 12.13 2.80
CA PRO A 14 -20.36 11.99 1.34
C PRO A 14 -19.38 12.94 0.61
N ASP A 15 -18.79 13.90 1.31
CA ASP A 15 -17.82 14.82 0.72
C ASP A 15 -16.47 14.11 0.51
N GLN A 16 -16.19 13.73 -0.73
CA GLN A 16 -14.97 13.02 -1.09
C GLN A 16 -13.71 13.89 -0.95
N ALA A 17 -13.82 15.22 -0.91
CA ALA A 17 -12.66 16.08 -0.66
C ALA A 17 -12.07 15.81 0.73
N ALA A 18 -12.92 15.48 1.72
CA ALA A 18 -12.49 15.16 3.07
C ALA A 18 -11.72 13.82 3.17
N TRP A 19 -11.83 12.96 2.15
CA TRP A 19 -11.20 11.63 2.14
C TRP A 19 -9.73 11.67 1.74
N ALA A 20 -9.27 12.75 1.10
CA ALA A 20 -7.92 12.87 0.54
C ALA A 20 -6.81 12.60 1.57
N ALA A 21 -7.02 13.01 2.83
CA ALA A 21 -6.09 12.79 3.93
C ALA A 21 -5.95 11.31 4.37
N TYR A 22 -6.79 10.41 3.85
CA TYR A 22 -6.87 8.99 4.23
C TYR A 22 -6.62 8.05 3.05
N ASP A 23 -6.22 8.58 1.90
CA ASP A 23 -5.88 7.80 0.70
C ASP A 23 -4.37 7.92 0.43
N ALA A 24 -3.66 6.78 0.43
CA ALA A 24 -2.20 6.77 0.27
C ALA A 24 -1.74 7.37 -1.06
N CYS A 25 -2.43 7.09 -2.16
CA CYS A 25 -2.09 7.63 -3.47
C CYS A 25 -2.31 9.15 -3.49
N ARG A 26 -3.42 9.60 -2.88
CA ARG A 26 -3.74 11.02 -2.79
C ARG A 26 -2.75 11.78 -1.90
N LEU A 27 -2.38 11.22 -0.74
CA LEU A 27 -1.36 11.80 0.13
C LEU A 27 -0.03 12.00 -0.60
N ILE A 28 0.42 11.00 -1.37
CA ILE A 28 1.66 11.09 -2.15
C ILE A 28 1.55 12.19 -3.22
N ALA A 29 0.44 12.22 -3.95
CA ALA A 29 0.16 13.23 -4.97
C ALA A 29 0.12 14.65 -4.38
N ASP A 30 -0.42 14.80 -3.17
CA ASP A 30 -0.54 16.08 -2.45
C ASP A 30 0.76 16.49 -1.72
N GLY A 31 1.85 15.74 -1.89
CA GLY A 31 3.19 16.14 -1.45
C GLY A 31 3.77 15.36 -0.27
N ALA A 32 3.05 14.37 0.28
CA ALA A 32 3.61 13.49 1.31
C ALA A 32 4.81 12.71 0.76
N ARG A 33 5.86 12.55 1.58
CA ARG A 33 7.10 11.88 1.19
C ARG A 33 7.54 10.89 2.25
N LEU A 34 8.15 9.80 1.78
CA LEU A 34 8.81 8.77 2.56
C LEU A 34 10.15 8.44 1.88
N PRO A 35 11.17 7.99 2.63
CA PRO A 35 12.46 7.62 2.03
C PRO A 35 12.33 6.50 0.99
N GLU A 36 11.52 5.48 1.29
CA GLU A 36 11.21 4.35 0.41
C GLU A 36 10.09 3.48 1.01
N LEU A 37 9.53 2.60 0.19
CA LEU A 37 8.44 1.68 0.54
C LEU A 37 8.76 0.24 0.07
N LEU A 38 8.33 -0.74 0.85
CA LEU A 38 8.26 -2.16 0.47
C LEU A 38 6.80 -2.62 0.56
N VAL A 39 6.30 -3.24 -0.51
CA VAL A 39 4.96 -3.82 -0.58
C VAL A 39 5.06 -5.21 -1.22
N ASP A 40 4.44 -6.21 -0.59
CA ASP A 40 4.20 -7.52 -1.20
C ASP A 40 2.72 -7.65 -1.53
N GLN A 41 2.42 -8.16 -2.73
CA GLN A 41 1.06 -8.46 -3.18
C GLN A 41 0.99 -9.88 -3.72
N GLY A 42 0.10 -10.70 -3.18
CA GLY A 42 -0.25 -12.00 -3.77
C GLY A 42 -0.98 -11.84 -5.11
N THR A 43 -0.57 -12.55 -6.16
CA THR A 43 -1.20 -12.42 -7.48
C THR A 43 -2.49 -13.23 -7.63
N ALA A 44 -2.79 -14.12 -6.67
CA ALA A 44 -4.04 -14.89 -6.61
C ALA A 44 -5.00 -14.31 -5.54
N ASP A 45 -4.72 -13.10 -5.07
CA ASP A 45 -5.58 -12.37 -4.14
C ASP A 45 -6.92 -12.02 -4.82
N GLY A 46 -8.02 -12.53 -4.28
CA GLY A 46 -9.37 -12.31 -4.81
C GLY A 46 -9.83 -10.84 -4.74
N PHE A 47 -9.13 -9.97 -4.03
CA PHE A 47 -9.43 -8.55 -3.88
C PHE A 47 -8.52 -7.66 -4.73
N LEU A 48 -7.54 -8.23 -5.44
CA LEU A 48 -6.49 -7.51 -6.15
C LEU A 48 -7.04 -6.41 -7.07
N GLU A 49 -7.92 -6.79 -8.00
CA GLU A 49 -8.42 -5.91 -9.06
C GLU A 49 -9.52 -4.96 -8.58
N GLU A 50 -10.34 -5.36 -7.62
CA GLU A 50 -11.49 -4.56 -7.20
C GLU A 50 -11.15 -3.59 -6.06
N GLN A 51 -10.34 -4.04 -5.10
CA GLN A 51 -10.12 -3.33 -3.84
C GLN A 51 -8.71 -2.78 -3.69
N LEU A 52 -7.68 -3.50 -4.14
CA LEU A 52 -6.29 -3.20 -3.77
C LEU A 52 -5.59 -2.32 -4.80
N ARG A 53 -5.53 -2.76 -6.07
CA ARG A 53 -4.95 -2.01 -7.19
C ARG A 53 -3.57 -1.40 -6.90
N PRO A 54 -2.56 -2.22 -6.53
CA PRO A 54 -1.24 -1.72 -6.15
C PRO A 54 -0.53 -0.94 -7.27
N GLU A 55 -0.93 -1.11 -8.53
CA GLU A 55 -0.45 -0.33 -9.68
C GLU A 55 -0.74 1.17 -9.54
N LEU A 56 -1.78 1.58 -8.81
CA LEU A 56 -2.05 2.99 -8.55
C LEU A 56 -1.04 3.59 -7.58
N LEU A 57 -0.62 2.82 -6.57
CA LEU A 57 0.45 3.23 -5.66
C LEU A 57 1.79 3.29 -6.40
N GLU A 58 2.07 2.31 -7.27
CA GLU A 58 3.26 2.28 -8.13
C GLU A 58 3.34 3.53 -9.01
N GLN A 59 2.23 3.93 -9.63
CA GLN A 59 2.15 5.16 -10.43
C GLN A 59 2.34 6.43 -9.57
N ALA A 60 1.70 6.50 -8.40
CA ALA A 60 1.84 7.64 -7.49
C ALA A 60 3.28 7.81 -6.99
N CYS A 61 3.92 6.72 -6.57
CA CYS A 61 5.32 6.71 -6.17
C CYS A 61 6.25 7.13 -7.30
N ALA A 62 6.06 6.58 -8.51
CA ALA A 62 6.85 6.94 -9.68
C ALA A 62 6.73 8.44 -10.03
N ALA A 63 5.53 8.99 -10.01
CA ALA A 63 5.29 10.41 -10.27
C ALA A 63 5.91 11.33 -9.20
N ALA A 64 5.92 10.89 -7.94
CA ALA A 64 6.47 11.64 -6.81
C ALA A 64 7.98 11.43 -6.60
N GLY A 65 8.62 10.52 -7.33
CA GLY A 65 10.02 10.14 -7.15
C GLY A 65 10.29 9.37 -5.84
N ILE A 66 9.29 8.67 -5.30
CA ILE A 66 9.43 7.85 -4.09
C ILE A 66 9.86 6.43 -4.51
N PRO A 67 11.00 5.90 -4.03
CA PRO A 67 11.38 4.53 -4.28
C PRO A 67 10.35 3.54 -3.71
N LEU A 68 9.78 2.71 -4.58
CA LEU A 68 8.86 1.63 -4.20
C LEU A 68 9.43 0.31 -4.68
N THR A 69 9.62 -0.61 -3.74
CA THR A 69 9.82 -2.04 -4.03
C THR A 69 8.47 -2.73 -3.93
N LEU A 70 7.80 -2.93 -5.07
CA LEU A 70 6.54 -3.68 -5.14
C LEU A 70 6.80 -5.09 -5.69
N ARG A 71 6.68 -6.10 -4.82
CA ARG A 71 6.89 -7.52 -5.17
C ARG A 71 5.54 -8.20 -5.41
N ARG A 72 5.40 -8.81 -6.59
CA ARG A 72 4.21 -9.59 -6.97
C ARG A 72 4.48 -11.07 -6.72
N GLN A 73 3.83 -11.65 -5.71
CA GLN A 73 4.08 -13.00 -5.23
C GLN A 73 3.12 -13.98 -5.90
N ALA A 74 3.65 -14.71 -6.89
CA ALA A 74 2.87 -15.59 -7.75
C ALA A 74 2.12 -16.67 -6.96
N GLY A 75 0.81 -16.75 -7.16
CA GLY A 75 -0.05 -17.79 -6.56
C GLY A 75 -0.44 -17.56 -5.10
N TYR A 76 0.06 -16.50 -4.45
CA TYR A 76 -0.34 -16.17 -3.08
C TYR A 76 -1.65 -15.39 -3.04
N ASP A 77 -2.42 -15.61 -1.97
CA ASP A 77 -3.74 -15.04 -1.72
C ASP A 77 -3.70 -13.89 -0.70
N HIS A 78 -4.86 -13.57 -0.10
CA HIS A 78 -5.02 -12.52 0.91
C HIS A 78 -4.85 -12.99 2.36
N SER A 79 -4.44 -14.24 2.58
CA SER A 79 -4.52 -14.87 3.90
C SER A 79 -3.28 -14.63 4.76
N TYR A 80 -3.35 -15.07 6.02
CA TYR A 80 -2.18 -15.13 6.88
C TYR A 80 -1.11 -16.14 6.39
N TYR A 81 -1.44 -17.08 5.50
CA TYR A 81 -0.41 -17.92 4.87
C TYR A 81 0.50 -17.09 3.97
N PHE A 82 -0.07 -16.16 3.20
CA PHE A 82 0.70 -15.19 2.44
C PHE A 82 1.55 -14.29 3.35
N ILE A 83 0.91 -13.67 4.35
CA ILE A 83 1.59 -12.75 5.27
C ILE A 83 2.76 -13.45 5.98
N SER A 84 2.53 -14.62 6.57
CA SER A 84 3.56 -15.33 7.34
C SER A 84 4.74 -15.79 6.48
N THR A 85 4.51 -16.09 5.19
CA THR A 85 5.56 -16.49 4.25
C THR A 85 6.59 -15.37 4.03
N PHE A 86 6.15 -14.12 3.89
CA PHE A 86 7.03 -12.98 3.60
C PHE A 86 7.32 -12.09 4.81
N MET A 87 6.76 -12.41 5.98
CA MET A 87 6.95 -11.64 7.23
C MET A 87 8.43 -11.45 7.60
N ALA A 88 9.25 -12.48 7.46
CA ALA A 88 10.67 -12.41 7.78
C ALA A 88 11.40 -11.36 6.92
N ASP A 89 11.05 -11.24 5.63
CA ASP A 89 11.61 -10.23 4.73
C ASP A 89 11.24 -8.82 5.18
N HIS A 90 9.98 -8.60 5.57
CA HIS A 90 9.51 -7.29 6.06
C HIS A 90 10.23 -6.90 7.36
N LEU A 91 10.37 -7.85 8.30
CA LEU A 91 11.12 -7.63 9.54
C LEU A 91 12.57 -7.26 9.26
N ALA A 92 13.24 -7.99 8.37
CA ALA A 92 14.63 -7.69 7.99
C ALA A 92 14.75 -6.33 7.28
N TRP A 93 13.81 -6.01 6.38
CA TRP A 93 13.78 -4.74 5.66
C TRP A 93 13.62 -3.54 6.61
N HIS A 94 12.72 -3.65 7.58
CA HIS A 94 12.53 -2.62 8.60
C HIS A 94 13.72 -2.55 9.58
N ALA A 95 14.21 -3.70 10.05
CA ALA A 95 15.35 -3.74 10.98
C ALA A 95 16.57 -3.04 10.39
N ALA A 96 16.90 -3.28 9.12
CA ALA A 96 18.01 -2.64 8.43
C ALA A 96 17.90 -1.10 8.40
N ARG A 97 16.68 -0.56 8.33
CA ARG A 97 16.43 0.90 8.29
C ARG A 97 16.36 1.53 9.67
N LEU A 98 15.85 0.79 10.66
CA LEU A 98 15.80 1.24 12.05
C LEU A 98 17.20 1.29 12.66
N THR A 99 18.09 0.35 12.30
CA THR A 99 19.46 0.31 12.83
C THR A 99 20.43 1.18 12.04
N ALA A 100 20.19 1.41 10.74
CA ALA A 100 21.01 2.33 9.95
C ALA A 100 20.73 3.82 10.26
N ALA A 101 19.60 4.13 10.89
CA ALA A 101 19.25 5.47 11.34
C ALA A 101 19.76 5.80 12.76
N ALA A 102 20.50 4.88 13.40
CA ALA A 102 21.19 5.07 14.68
C ALA A 102 22.69 5.31 14.45
#